data_AF-A0A926QWN1-F1
#
_entry.id   AF-A0A926QWN1-F1
#
_cell.length_a   1.000
_cell.length_b   1.000
_cell.length_c   1.000
_cell.angle_alpha   90.00
_cell.angle_beta   90.00
_cell.angle_gamma   90.00
#
_symmetry.space_group_name_H-M   'P 1'
#
loop_
_entity.id
_entity.type
_entity.pdbx_description
1 polymer ?
#
loop_
_entity_poly.entity_id
_entity_poly.type
_entity_poly.pdbx_seq_one_letter_code
_entity_poly.pdbx_strand_id
1 'polypeptide(L)'
;MTSPPPAGGPGQPVSGPRAAAVARERERLRALRERRDAQSTDAGVDGFTVRRWRKVGVFGAEAVLQALALLQQLASLAQDATHDALADALRNEPDDRLLPAVRTVLERADPATIAVTLTAIHAGGFLWLSEVGEQRLAALAEGDTLAVSGSEDPYGAFALLGAFATDGTAVFPPRMLPRVLPWVPLSILDDLIDAGVVGPEHQPWQYRAEETEHAYLIARLVPEQVTTEQAAALEWTAPQRRRAFLAGGEPLPSVGDIYDLLERVADGDASVVKELEGMLPRDLVLRLRRLLDGVDVGNWDRDLWEDKGLWRLIFSLWEPKAAVNPSRSPLHALMALRQAYDLLCLNDLTRASSQIDKLVSFETAAPAYRAEALNFHAYTLLLREELNAAAVVLKGISGSHELAESNLRMVEQRRAVPRNGRPAASNPYLDLGLPHGAPSWETRYRDLRREHVHDVDMSARLNSAMKRIRDAERDEDWSGFFVLPLDLDVFELPNEVPVTLVPPLAPLTRRTTPRSPASLALVRQRAVADLLPHLLNAPRRPDRNARMHTQ
;
A
#
# COMPACT_ATOMS: atom_id res chain seq x y z
N MET A 1 -24.77 99.59 27.71
CA MET A 1 -25.34 99.10 29.00
C MET A 1 -26.42 98.12 28.61
N THR A 2 -26.35 96.80 28.77
CA THR A 2 -25.73 95.94 29.80
C THR A 2 -25.62 94.52 29.20
N SER A 3 -24.45 93.89 29.27
CA SER A 3 -24.31 92.41 29.33
C SER A 3 -24.49 91.99 30.80
N PRO A 4 -24.97 90.77 31.18
CA PRO A 4 -24.39 89.44 30.85
C PRO A 4 -25.47 88.28 30.82
N PRO A 5 -25.21 86.97 31.05
CA PRO A 5 -24.05 86.07 30.78
C PRO A 5 -24.42 84.84 29.86
N PRO A 6 -23.47 83.93 29.54
CA PRO A 6 -23.64 82.86 28.54
C PRO A 6 -23.86 81.47 29.14
N ALA A 7 -24.64 80.60 28.47
CA ALA A 7 -24.55 79.12 28.55
C ALA A 7 -25.54 78.44 27.60
N GLY A 8 -25.10 77.34 26.96
CA GLY A 8 -25.98 76.31 26.38
C GLY A 8 -25.90 76.17 24.87
N GLY A 9 -24.89 75.42 24.39
CA GLY A 9 -24.72 75.10 22.97
C GLY A 9 -25.90 74.29 22.40
N PRO A 10 -26.17 74.40 21.09
CA PRO A 10 -27.19 73.59 20.44
C PRO A 10 -26.77 72.12 20.49
N GLY A 11 -27.61 71.30 21.12
CA GLY A 11 -27.47 69.85 21.13
C GLY A 11 -27.30 69.33 19.71
N GLN A 12 -26.14 68.70 19.48
CA GLN A 12 -25.88 67.90 18.29
C GLN A 12 -27.03 66.89 18.11
N PRO A 13 -27.57 66.71 16.89
CA PRO A 13 -28.49 65.63 16.65
C PRO A 13 -27.75 64.31 16.86
N VAL A 14 -28.24 63.49 17.79
CA VAL A 14 -27.77 62.13 18.02
C VAL A 14 -28.15 61.30 16.78
N SER A 15 -27.34 61.42 15.75
CA SER A 15 -27.30 60.53 14.59
C SER A 15 -26.71 59.19 15.04
N GLY A 16 -27.51 58.44 15.79
CA GLY A 16 -27.15 57.13 16.30
C GLY A 16 -27.56 55.99 15.36
N PRO A 17 -26.94 54.79 15.51
CA PRO A 17 -27.26 53.56 14.78
C PRO A 17 -28.75 53.17 14.87
N ARG A 18 -29.50 53.74 15.82
CA ARG A 18 -30.95 53.60 15.97
C ARG A 18 -31.74 54.28 14.84
N ALA A 19 -31.31 55.44 14.36
CA ALA A 19 -31.97 56.13 13.23
C ALA A 19 -31.72 55.38 11.90
N ALA A 20 -30.51 54.84 11.73
CA ALA A 20 -30.17 53.97 10.61
C ALA A 20 -30.91 52.62 10.66
N ALA A 21 -31.08 52.03 11.86
CA ALA A 21 -31.88 50.82 12.05
C ALA A 21 -33.37 51.05 11.78
N VAL A 22 -33.93 52.18 12.22
CA VAL A 22 -35.32 52.57 11.93
C VAL A 22 -35.52 52.90 10.45
N ALA A 23 -34.52 53.49 9.79
CA ALA A 23 -34.55 53.72 8.35
C ALA A 23 -34.52 52.40 7.56
N ARG A 24 -33.61 51.47 7.91
CA ARG A 24 -33.57 50.13 7.30
C ARG A 24 -34.83 49.33 7.56
N GLU A 25 -35.42 49.44 8.75
CA GLU A 25 -36.67 48.75 9.07
C GLU A 25 -37.85 49.36 8.31
N ARG A 26 -37.90 50.70 8.15
CA ARG A 26 -38.89 51.37 7.30
C ARG A 26 -38.72 51.04 5.83
N GLU A 27 -37.49 50.89 5.35
CA GLU A 27 -37.17 50.51 3.98
C GLU A 27 -37.50 49.04 3.73
N ARG A 28 -37.23 48.15 4.70
CA ARG A 28 -37.67 46.75 4.71
C ARG A 28 -39.19 46.63 4.71
N LEU A 29 -39.89 47.43 5.52
CA LEU A 29 -41.35 47.47 5.57
C LEU A 29 -41.97 48.09 4.32
N ARG A 30 -41.31 49.06 3.68
CA ARG A 30 -41.72 49.59 2.37
C ARG A 30 -41.50 48.57 1.27
N ALA A 31 -40.34 47.92 1.22
CA ALA A 31 -40.08 46.84 0.26
C ALA A 31 -41.03 45.64 0.46
N LEU A 32 -41.43 45.34 1.71
CA LEU A 32 -42.45 44.35 2.01
C LEU A 32 -43.85 44.80 1.59
N ARG A 33 -44.20 46.09 1.75
CA ARG A 33 -45.47 46.65 1.26
C ARG A 33 -45.52 46.73 -0.27
N GLU A 34 -44.44 47.14 -0.91
CA GLU A 34 -44.31 47.18 -2.38
C GLU A 34 -44.29 45.77 -2.97
N ARG A 35 -43.66 44.77 -2.30
CA ARG A 35 -43.81 43.35 -2.67
C ARG A 35 -45.25 42.87 -2.48
N ARG A 36 -45.93 43.29 -1.41
CA ARG A 36 -47.32 42.90 -1.13
C ARG A 36 -48.33 43.54 -2.09
N ASP A 37 -48.10 44.79 -2.46
CA ASP A 37 -48.91 45.53 -3.42
C ASP A 37 -48.64 45.04 -4.85
N ALA A 38 -47.39 44.71 -5.20
CA ALA A 38 -47.06 44.02 -6.45
C ALA A 38 -47.61 42.57 -6.50
N GLN A 39 -47.65 41.85 -5.36
CA GLN A 39 -48.26 40.51 -5.22
C GLN A 39 -49.80 40.54 -5.28
N SER A 40 -50.42 41.69 -5.00
CA SER A 40 -51.89 41.87 -5.03
C SER A 40 -52.43 42.13 -6.43
N THR A 41 -51.60 42.55 -7.38
CA THR A 41 -52.05 43.03 -8.69
C THR A 41 -51.79 42.09 -9.86
N ASP A 42 -51.08 40.95 -9.68
CA ASP A 42 -50.70 40.13 -10.85
C ASP A 42 -50.68 38.59 -10.65
N ALA A 43 -51.26 38.06 -9.58
CA ALA A 43 -51.45 36.61 -9.46
C ALA A 43 -52.87 36.26 -9.90
N GLY A 44 -53.04 35.73 -11.11
CA GLY A 44 -54.33 35.33 -11.72
C GLY A 44 -55.09 34.19 -11.00
N VAL A 45 -55.03 34.13 -9.68
CA VAL A 45 -55.67 33.15 -8.81
C VAL A 45 -56.77 33.85 -8.00
N ASP A 46 -58.03 33.44 -8.19
CA ASP A 46 -59.18 34.01 -7.50
C ASP A 46 -59.09 33.85 -5.97
N GLY A 47 -59.60 34.82 -5.22
CA GLY A 47 -59.62 34.83 -3.77
C GLY A 47 -60.40 33.65 -3.15
N PHE A 48 -61.35 33.07 -3.88
CA PHE A 48 -62.02 31.83 -3.48
C PHE A 48 -61.07 30.62 -3.53
N THR A 49 -60.23 30.53 -4.55
CA THR A 49 -59.20 29.49 -4.70
C THR A 49 -58.21 29.56 -3.53
N VAL A 50 -57.68 30.75 -3.22
CA VAL A 50 -56.77 30.94 -2.07
C VAL A 50 -57.41 30.52 -0.74
N ARG A 51 -58.72 30.73 -0.57
CA ARG A 51 -59.45 30.29 0.64
C ARG A 51 -59.60 28.76 0.73
N ARG A 52 -59.77 28.06 -0.40
CA ARG A 52 -59.83 26.59 -0.43
C ARG A 52 -58.46 25.99 -0.09
N TRP A 53 -57.41 26.49 -0.74
CA TRP A 53 -56.02 26.06 -0.50
C TRP A 53 -55.52 26.32 0.93
N ARG A 54 -56.03 27.37 1.60
CA ARG A 54 -55.75 27.61 3.02
C ARG A 54 -56.13 26.44 3.92
N LYS A 55 -57.19 25.69 3.59
CA LYS A 55 -57.64 24.54 4.39
C LYS A 55 -56.63 23.40 4.37
N VAL A 56 -55.89 23.27 3.28
CA VAL A 56 -54.81 22.29 3.11
C VAL A 56 -53.43 22.87 3.45
N GLY A 57 -53.36 24.01 4.13
CA GLY A 57 -52.09 24.55 4.66
C GLY A 57 -51.22 25.34 3.67
N VAL A 58 -51.77 25.79 2.54
CA VAL A 58 -51.09 26.63 1.54
C VAL A 58 -51.61 28.06 1.63
N PHE A 59 -50.73 29.05 1.84
CA PHE A 59 -51.11 30.43 2.12
C PHE A 59 -50.56 31.41 1.08
N GLY A 60 -51.48 32.11 0.38
CA GLY A 60 -51.13 33.14 -0.60
C GLY A 60 -51.21 32.63 -2.05
N ALA A 61 -51.36 33.54 -3.00
CA ALA A 61 -51.57 33.20 -4.41
C ALA A 61 -50.31 32.58 -5.06
N GLU A 62 -49.12 33.06 -4.70
CA GLU A 62 -47.84 32.54 -5.18
C GLU A 62 -47.60 31.09 -4.70
N ALA A 63 -47.89 30.82 -3.42
CA ALA A 63 -47.81 29.47 -2.85
C ALA A 63 -48.80 28.49 -3.52
N VAL A 64 -49.98 28.97 -3.95
CA VAL A 64 -50.93 28.16 -4.72
C VAL A 64 -50.37 27.79 -6.09
N LEU A 65 -49.74 28.74 -6.81
CA LEU A 65 -49.12 28.45 -8.10
C LEU A 65 -47.96 27.44 -7.96
N GLN A 66 -47.14 27.59 -6.92
CA GLN A 66 -46.07 26.64 -6.62
C GLN A 66 -46.62 25.25 -6.25
N ALA A 67 -47.71 25.19 -5.46
CA ALA A 67 -48.38 23.94 -5.12
C ALA A 67 -48.94 23.25 -6.38
N LEU A 68 -49.60 23.99 -7.27
CA LEU A 68 -50.11 23.46 -8.54
C LEU A 68 -48.98 22.91 -9.43
N ALA A 69 -47.87 23.64 -9.56
CA ALA A 69 -46.71 23.20 -10.32
C ALA A 69 -46.09 21.91 -9.73
N LEU A 70 -45.98 21.85 -8.40
CA LEU A 70 -45.50 20.66 -7.68
C LEU A 70 -46.42 19.46 -7.88
N LEU A 71 -47.74 19.63 -7.73
CA LEU A 71 -48.69 18.55 -7.92
C LEU A 71 -48.71 18.06 -9.38
N GLN A 72 -48.50 18.95 -10.33
CA GLN A 72 -48.41 18.58 -11.75
C GLN A 72 -47.21 17.67 -12.02
N GLN A 73 -46.08 17.89 -11.34
CA GLN A 73 -44.91 17.00 -11.41
C GLN A 73 -45.20 15.63 -10.78
N LEU A 74 -45.97 15.58 -9.68
CA LEU A 74 -46.33 14.34 -8.99
C LEU A 74 -47.47 13.57 -9.67
N ALA A 75 -48.28 14.21 -10.50
CA ALA A 75 -49.47 13.62 -11.11
C ALA A 75 -49.14 12.40 -12.00
N SER A 76 -47.96 12.37 -12.62
CA SER A 76 -47.49 11.24 -13.44
C SER A 76 -47.14 9.99 -12.61
N LEU A 77 -46.89 10.16 -11.31
CA LEU A 77 -46.54 9.08 -10.37
C LEU A 77 -47.76 8.55 -9.60
N ALA A 78 -48.90 9.25 -9.70
CA ALA A 78 -50.11 8.92 -8.97
C ALA A 78 -50.93 7.80 -9.64
N GLN A 79 -51.57 6.97 -8.82
CA GLN A 79 -52.43 5.86 -9.25
C GLN A 79 -53.77 5.87 -8.50
N ASP A 80 -54.83 5.41 -9.16
CA ASP A 80 -56.16 5.20 -8.57
C ASP A 80 -56.63 6.41 -7.72
N ALA A 81 -56.99 6.18 -6.46
CA ALA A 81 -57.48 7.21 -5.55
C ALA A 81 -56.49 8.36 -5.28
N THR A 82 -55.17 8.14 -5.45
CA THR A 82 -54.18 9.23 -5.35
C THR A 82 -54.21 10.12 -6.59
N HIS A 83 -54.48 9.54 -7.77
CA HIS A 83 -54.66 10.31 -9.01
C HIS A 83 -55.88 11.23 -8.91
N ASP A 84 -57.01 10.71 -8.41
CA ASP A 84 -58.23 11.49 -8.25
C ASP A 84 -58.03 12.69 -7.30
N ALA A 85 -57.40 12.47 -6.13
CA ALA A 85 -57.12 13.53 -5.16
C ALA A 85 -56.18 14.62 -5.72
N LEU A 86 -55.17 14.23 -6.49
CA LEU A 86 -54.27 15.18 -7.16
C LEU A 86 -54.97 15.91 -8.30
N ALA A 87 -55.81 15.23 -9.08
CA ALA A 87 -56.58 15.82 -10.17
C ALA A 87 -57.63 16.83 -9.69
N ASP A 88 -58.32 16.53 -8.58
CA ASP A 88 -59.24 17.46 -7.91
C ASP A 88 -58.50 18.72 -7.44
N ALA A 89 -57.33 18.56 -6.81
CA ALA A 89 -56.50 19.68 -6.38
C ALA A 89 -55.99 20.52 -7.57
N LEU A 90 -55.57 19.90 -8.69
CA LEU A 90 -55.17 20.60 -9.92
C LEU A 90 -56.32 21.38 -10.57
N ARG A 91 -57.57 20.97 -10.33
CA ARG A 91 -58.79 21.72 -10.69
C ARG A 91 -59.17 22.83 -9.68
N ASN A 92 -58.29 23.15 -8.74
CA ASN A 92 -58.51 24.11 -7.65
C ASN A 92 -59.58 23.68 -6.62
N GLU A 93 -59.77 22.37 -6.45
CA GLU A 93 -60.67 21.78 -5.46
C GLU A 93 -59.91 20.89 -4.45
N PRO A 94 -58.89 21.41 -3.75
CA PRO A 94 -58.15 20.60 -2.78
C PRO A 94 -59.01 20.25 -1.57
N ASP A 95 -58.90 19.01 -1.09
CA ASP A 95 -59.59 18.50 0.09
C ASP A 95 -58.62 17.77 1.04
N ASP A 96 -59.18 17.18 2.11
CA ASP A 96 -58.40 16.50 3.15
C ASP A 96 -57.70 15.21 2.65
N ARG A 97 -58.01 14.73 1.44
CA ARG A 97 -57.35 13.57 0.82
C ARG A 97 -56.02 13.94 0.16
N LEU A 98 -55.75 15.24 -0.07
CA LEU A 98 -54.57 15.70 -0.79
C LEU A 98 -53.24 15.30 -0.12
N LEU A 99 -53.06 15.62 1.16
CA LEU A 99 -51.79 15.34 1.86
C LEU A 99 -51.51 13.83 1.99
N PRO A 100 -52.50 12.99 2.37
CA PRO A 100 -52.34 11.54 2.31
C PRO A 100 -51.96 11.04 0.92
N ALA A 101 -52.58 11.59 -0.15
CA ALA A 101 -52.26 11.21 -1.52
C ALA A 101 -50.82 11.61 -1.91
N VAL A 102 -50.38 12.83 -1.58
CA VAL A 102 -48.99 13.27 -1.80
C VAL A 102 -48.00 12.36 -1.06
N ARG A 103 -48.29 12.01 0.19
CA ARG A 103 -47.45 11.08 0.96
C ARG A 103 -47.36 9.70 0.30
N THR A 104 -48.49 9.11 -0.10
CA THR A 104 -48.51 7.80 -0.77
C THR A 104 -47.76 7.82 -2.10
N VAL A 105 -47.83 8.91 -2.86
CA VAL A 105 -47.05 9.09 -4.09
C VAL A 105 -45.55 9.12 -3.77
N LEU A 106 -45.15 9.91 -2.78
CA LEU A 106 -43.74 10.04 -2.38
C LEU A 106 -43.15 8.78 -1.75
N GLU A 107 -43.94 7.97 -1.04
CA GLU A 107 -43.51 6.67 -0.49
C GLU A 107 -43.09 5.67 -1.57
N ARG A 108 -43.50 5.89 -2.83
CA ARG A 108 -43.13 5.07 -4.00
C ARG A 108 -42.13 5.77 -4.94
N ALA A 109 -41.82 7.03 -4.68
CA ALA A 109 -40.96 7.84 -5.53
C ALA A 109 -39.47 7.57 -5.23
N ASP A 110 -38.62 7.90 -6.19
CA ASP A 110 -37.18 7.87 -5.97
C ASP A 110 -36.73 9.01 -5.03
N PRO A 111 -35.57 8.88 -4.37
CA PRO A 111 -35.07 9.88 -3.42
C PRO A 111 -34.90 11.28 -4.01
N ALA A 112 -34.63 11.40 -5.31
CA ALA A 112 -34.47 12.69 -5.95
C ALA A 112 -35.80 13.42 -6.01
N THR A 113 -36.86 12.72 -6.44
CA THR A 113 -38.21 13.26 -6.48
C THR A 113 -38.70 13.65 -5.08
N ILE A 114 -38.46 12.82 -4.06
CA ILE A 114 -38.81 13.15 -2.67
C ILE A 114 -38.09 14.42 -2.22
N ALA A 115 -36.77 14.50 -2.43
CA ALA A 115 -35.97 15.64 -2.00
C ALA A 115 -36.40 16.95 -2.68
N VAL A 116 -36.64 16.92 -3.99
CA VAL A 116 -37.13 18.08 -4.75
C VAL A 116 -38.49 18.52 -4.22
N THR A 117 -39.39 17.58 -3.98
CA THR A 117 -40.75 17.87 -3.50
C THR A 117 -40.72 18.50 -2.10
N LEU A 118 -39.96 17.92 -1.16
CA LEU A 118 -39.84 18.45 0.20
C LEU A 118 -39.19 19.84 0.21
N THR A 119 -38.15 20.04 -0.61
CA THR A 119 -37.50 21.36 -0.76
C THR A 119 -38.47 22.40 -1.31
N ALA A 120 -39.30 22.04 -2.29
CA ALA A 120 -40.32 22.92 -2.85
C ALA A 120 -41.46 23.22 -1.87
N ILE A 121 -41.89 22.24 -1.06
CA ILE A 121 -42.86 22.42 0.04
C ILE A 121 -42.34 23.46 1.04
N HIS A 122 -41.06 23.38 1.42
CA HIS A 122 -40.43 24.33 2.34
C HIS A 122 -40.28 25.72 1.71
N ALA A 123 -39.78 25.80 0.47
CA ALA A 123 -39.62 27.06 -0.24
C ALA A 123 -40.96 27.79 -0.45
N GLY A 124 -42.06 27.04 -0.65
CA GLY A 124 -43.41 27.58 -0.76
C GLY A 124 -44.11 27.86 0.58
N GLY A 125 -43.46 27.57 1.71
CA GLY A 125 -44.00 27.81 3.06
C GLY A 125 -45.25 26.99 3.37
N PHE A 126 -45.36 25.77 2.81
CA PHE A 126 -46.53 24.92 3.04
C PHE A 126 -46.46 24.29 4.42
N LEU A 127 -47.57 24.30 5.15
CA LEU A 127 -47.67 23.72 6.50
C LEU A 127 -47.83 22.19 6.48
N TRP A 128 -47.11 21.49 5.59
CA TRP A 128 -47.25 20.05 5.36
C TRP A 128 -46.24 19.20 6.14
N LEU A 129 -45.16 19.82 6.65
CA LEU A 129 -44.14 19.14 7.45
C LEU A 129 -44.37 19.37 8.95
N SER A 130 -43.96 18.40 9.77
CA SER A 130 -43.81 18.58 11.22
C SER A 130 -42.84 19.73 11.52
N GLU A 131 -42.94 20.33 12.71
CA GLU A 131 -42.02 21.41 13.13
C GLU A 131 -40.55 20.93 13.15
N VAL A 132 -40.31 19.70 13.59
CA VAL A 132 -38.98 19.07 13.58
C VAL A 132 -38.49 18.85 12.14
N GLY A 133 -39.36 18.39 11.23
CA GLY A 133 -39.02 18.21 9.83
C GLY A 133 -38.69 19.53 9.12
N GLU A 134 -39.44 20.59 9.43
CA GLU A 134 -39.21 21.93 8.89
C GLU A 134 -37.88 22.53 9.38
N GLN A 135 -37.58 22.44 10.68
CA GLN A 135 -36.30 22.89 11.24
C GLN A 135 -35.10 22.15 10.63
N ARG A 136 -35.22 20.84 10.42
CA ARG A 136 -34.16 20.02 9.82
C ARG A 136 -33.94 20.32 8.35
N LEU A 137 -35.02 20.50 7.60
CA LEU A 137 -34.93 20.87 6.20
C LEU A 137 -34.29 22.26 6.03
N ALA A 138 -34.62 23.21 6.92
CA ALA A 138 -33.96 24.51 6.97
C ALA A 138 -32.45 24.37 7.27
N ALA A 139 -32.07 23.57 8.27
CA ALA A 139 -30.66 23.33 8.59
C ALA A 139 -29.90 22.70 7.41
N LEU A 140 -30.49 21.74 6.68
CA LEU A 140 -29.89 21.14 5.49
C LEU A 140 -29.71 22.14 4.34
N ALA A 141 -30.62 23.10 4.20
CA ALA A 141 -30.56 24.15 3.19
C ALA A 141 -29.50 25.21 3.54
N GLU A 142 -29.36 25.54 4.82
CA GLU A 142 -28.40 26.52 5.33
C GLU A 142 -27.00 25.92 5.56
N GLY A 143 -26.87 24.59 5.54
CA GLY A 143 -25.62 23.88 5.79
C GLY A 143 -25.25 23.76 7.27
N ASP A 144 -26.23 23.93 8.17
CA ASP A 144 -26.04 23.84 9.62
C ASP A 144 -26.21 22.40 10.13
N THR A 145 -25.58 22.07 11.26
CA THR A 145 -25.57 20.72 11.82
C THR A 145 -26.59 20.58 12.96
N LEU A 146 -27.58 19.69 12.79
CA LEU A 146 -28.48 19.27 13.86
C LEU A 146 -28.18 17.83 14.28
N ALA A 147 -28.19 17.58 15.59
CA ALA A 147 -28.07 16.22 16.12
C ALA A 147 -29.35 15.42 15.82
N VAL A 148 -29.19 14.25 15.18
CA VAL A 148 -30.30 13.36 14.83
C VAL A 148 -30.14 12.03 15.57
N SER A 149 -31.24 11.53 16.15
CA SER A 149 -31.27 10.20 16.77
C SER A 149 -31.17 9.10 15.71
N GLY A 150 -30.50 7.99 16.00
CA GLY A 150 -30.27 6.92 15.02
C GLY A 150 -31.52 6.22 14.46
N SER A 151 -32.71 6.39 15.08
CA SER A 151 -33.99 5.93 14.53
C SER A 151 -34.54 6.85 13.43
N GLU A 152 -34.04 8.07 13.35
CA GLU A 152 -34.51 9.13 12.44
C GLU A 152 -33.52 9.38 11.30
N ASP A 153 -32.44 8.59 11.22
CA ASP A 153 -31.44 8.60 10.14
C ASP A 153 -31.25 7.16 9.60
N PRO A 154 -32.25 6.62 8.88
CA PRO A 154 -32.28 5.22 8.45
C PRO A 154 -31.14 4.90 7.48
N TYR A 155 -30.66 5.88 6.71
CA TYR A 155 -29.57 5.68 5.75
C TYR A 155 -28.24 6.31 6.17
N GLY A 156 -28.18 6.98 7.32
CA GLY A 156 -26.95 7.59 7.85
C GLY A 156 -26.55 8.88 7.15
N ALA A 157 -27.41 9.45 6.30
CA ALA A 157 -27.09 10.59 5.45
C ALA A 157 -26.93 11.89 6.24
N PHE A 158 -27.75 12.09 7.29
CA PHE A 158 -27.62 13.24 8.19
C PHE A 158 -26.32 13.18 8.99
N ALA A 159 -26.03 12.02 9.59
CA ALA A 159 -24.79 11.80 10.33
C ALA A 159 -23.56 12.05 9.44
N LEU A 160 -23.63 11.66 8.16
CA LEU A 160 -22.54 11.84 7.21
C LEU A 160 -22.32 13.32 6.88
N LEU A 161 -23.38 14.09 6.60
CA LEU A 161 -23.26 15.53 6.36
C LEU A 161 -22.75 16.28 7.59
N GLY A 162 -23.20 15.90 8.79
CA GLY A 162 -22.70 16.48 10.03
C GLY A 162 -21.20 16.24 10.23
N ALA A 163 -20.71 15.04 9.88
CA ALA A 163 -19.29 14.72 9.92
C ALA A 163 -18.48 15.56 8.91
N PHE A 164 -19.02 15.80 7.70
CA PHE A 164 -18.37 16.65 6.71
C PHE A 164 -18.39 18.15 7.05
N ALA A 165 -19.46 18.64 7.68
CA ALA A 165 -19.59 20.05 8.06
C ALA A 165 -18.65 20.46 9.20
N THR A 166 -18.27 19.52 10.06
CA THR A 166 -17.36 19.75 11.19
C THR A 166 -15.88 19.50 10.85
N ASP A 167 -15.56 19.29 9.56
CA ASP A 167 -14.25 18.81 9.06
C ASP A 167 -13.76 17.50 9.71
N GLY A 168 -14.59 16.86 10.53
CA GLY A 168 -14.29 15.68 11.33
C GLY A 168 -14.92 14.44 10.74
N THR A 169 -14.57 14.04 9.51
CA THR A 169 -14.98 12.74 8.96
C THR A 169 -14.65 11.59 9.92
N ALA A 170 -13.54 11.70 10.66
CA ALA A 170 -13.14 10.80 11.74
C ALA A 170 -14.15 10.63 12.89
N VAL A 171 -15.13 11.54 13.04
CA VAL A 171 -16.15 11.52 14.09
C VAL A 171 -17.41 10.74 13.64
N PHE A 172 -17.45 10.25 12.40
CA PHE A 172 -18.60 9.51 11.89
C PHE A 172 -18.85 8.22 12.70
N PRO A 173 -20.08 7.98 13.22
CA PRO A 173 -20.34 6.83 14.10
C PRO A 173 -20.20 5.48 13.36
N PRO A 174 -19.32 4.55 13.82
CA PRO A 174 -19.10 3.28 13.13
C PRO A 174 -20.37 2.43 12.97
N ARG A 175 -21.30 2.51 13.94
CA ARG A 175 -22.62 1.85 13.89
C ARG A 175 -23.50 2.24 12.68
N MET A 176 -23.22 3.38 12.05
CA MET A 176 -23.96 3.88 10.89
C MET A 176 -23.33 3.44 9.56
N LEU A 177 -22.11 2.89 9.57
CA LEU A 177 -21.43 2.46 8.34
C LEU A 177 -22.24 1.46 7.51
N PRO A 178 -22.85 0.39 8.07
CA PRO A 178 -23.63 -0.56 7.28
C PRO A 178 -24.82 0.08 6.54
N ARG A 179 -25.30 1.25 7.01
CA ARG A 179 -26.40 1.99 6.39
C ARG A 179 -25.95 2.88 5.24
N VAL A 180 -24.70 3.37 5.31
CA VAL A 180 -24.11 4.31 4.35
C VAL A 180 -23.41 3.60 3.20
N LEU A 181 -22.64 2.54 3.51
CA LEU A 181 -21.81 1.81 2.54
C LEU A 181 -22.55 1.35 1.26
N PRO A 182 -23.83 0.92 1.29
CA PRO A 182 -24.52 0.45 0.09
C PRO A 182 -24.77 1.50 -0.98
N TRP A 183 -24.95 2.78 -0.59
CA TRP A 183 -25.47 3.81 -1.50
C TRP A 183 -24.56 5.03 -1.64
N VAL A 184 -23.61 5.22 -0.71
CA VAL A 184 -22.78 6.42 -0.69
C VAL A 184 -21.94 6.55 -1.97
N PRO A 185 -21.75 7.74 -2.55
CA PRO A 185 -20.88 7.88 -3.72
C PRO A 185 -19.44 7.44 -3.43
N LEU A 186 -18.76 6.87 -4.43
CA LEU A 186 -17.39 6.33 -4.25
C LEU A 186 -16.40 7.37 -3.74
N SER A 187 -16.52 8.63 -4.16
CA SER A 187 -15.66 9.73 -3.69
C SER A 187 -15.78 9.99 -2.19
N ILE A 188 -16.98 9.85 -1.65
CA ILE A 188 -17.27 10.03 -0.23
C ILE A 188 -16.80 8.81 0.56
N LEU A 189 -16.95 7.60 -0.02
CA LEU A 189 -16.36 6.40 0.55
C LEU A 189 -14.83 6.50 0.61
N ASP A 190 -14.19 7.05 -0.42
CA ASP A 190 -12.76 7.33 -0.43
C ASP A 190 -12.36 8.33 0.66
N ASP A 191 -13.16 9.39 0.88
CA ASP A 191 -12.92 10.33 1.98
C ASP A 191 -12.99 9.65 3.36
N LEU A 192 -13.89 8.66 3.53
CA LEU A 192 -14.00 7.87 4.77
C LEU A 192 -12.84 6.87 4.95
N ILE A 193 -12.33 6.29 3.85
CA ILE A 193 -11.15 5.43 3.85
C ILE A 193 -9.91 6.25 4.21
N ASP A 194 -9.71 7.38 3.54
CA ASP A 194 -8.55 8.27 3.75
C ASP A 194 -8.57 8.84 5.18
N ALA A 195 -9.75 9.03 5.77
CA ALA A 195 -9.93 9.46 7.17
C ALA A 195 -9.80 8.32 8.21
N GLY A 196 -9.61 7.06 7.78
CA GLY A 196 -9.47 5.90 8.67
C GLY A 196 -10.77 5.45 9.34
N VAL A 197 -11.93 5.94 8.88
CA VAL A 197 -13.25 5.52 9.38
C VAL A 197 -13.63 4.17 8.79
N VAL A 198 -13.29 3.94 7.52
CA VAL A 198 -13.54 2.70 6.79
C VAL A 198 -12.22 2.00 6.51
N GLY A 199 -12.03 0.86 7.18
CA GLY A 199 -10.91 -0.05 6.98
C GLY A 199 -11.31 -1.41 6.37
N PRO A 200 -10.34 -2.31 6.14
CA PRO A 200 -10.54 -3.67 5.64
C PRO A 200 -11.59 -4.48 6.40
N GLU A 201 -11.65 -4.32 7.73
CA GLU A 201 -12.56 -5.02 8.63
C GLU A 201 -14.05 -4.74 8.34
N HIS A 202 -14.35 -3.61 7.71
CA HIS A 202 -15.71 -3.21 7.34
C HIS A 202 -16.17 -3.82 6.01
N GLN A 203 -15.25 -4.37 5.22
CA GLN A 203 -15.51 -5.04 3.93
C GLN A 203 -16.46 -4.26 3.01
N PRO A 204 -16.20 -2.95 2.73
CA PRO A 204 -17.13 -2.09 2.00
C PRO A 204 -17.48 -2.59 0.60
N TRP A 205 -16.60 -3.36 -0.03
CA TRP A 205 -16.85 -4.01 -1.32
C TRP A 205 -18.06 -4.95 -1.28
N GLN A 206 -18.40 -5.57 -0.15
CA GLN A 206 -19.58 -6.45 -0.06
C GLN A 206 -20.92 -5.72 -0.16
N TYR A 207 -20.93 -4.40 0.01
CA TYR A 207 -22.15 -3.59 0.01
C TYR A 207 -22.45 -2.95 -1.35
N ARG A 208 -21.49 -2.93 -2.27
CA ARG A 208 -21.66 -2.25 -3.57
C ARG A 208 -22.33 -3.20 -4.57
N ALA A 209 -22.96 -2.65 -5.60
CA ALA A 209 -23.56 -3.44 -6.68
C ALA A 209 -22.64 -3.59 -7.89
N GLU A 210 -21.75 -2.62 -8.13
CA GLU A 210 -20.88 -2.59 -9.31
C GLU A 210 -19.58 -3.37 -9.07
N GLU A 211 -19.27 -4.33 -9.93
CA GLU A 211 -18.04 -5.15 -9.84
C GLU A 211 -16.76 -4.32 -9.97
N THR A 212 -16.81 -3.22 -10.72
CA THR A 212 -15.69 -2.27 -10.88
C THR A 212 -15.37 -1.56 -9.56
N GLU A 213 -16.40 -1.15 -8.81
CA GLU A 213 -16.22 -0.59 -7.47
C GLU A 213 -15.72 -1.64 -6.48
N HIS A 214 -16.17 -2.90 -6.58
CA HIS A 214 -15.65 -4.00 -5.76
C HIS A 214 -14.14 -4.15 -5.93
N ALA A 215 -13.68 -4.29 -7.17
CA ALA A 215 -12.28 -4.45 -7.50
C ALA A 215 -11.47 -3.25 -6.98
N TYR A 216 -11.95 -2.03 -7.19
CA TYR A 216 -11.30 -0.80 -6.74
C TYR A 216 -11.14 -0.76 -5.21
N LEU A 217 -12.19 -1.11 -4.46
CA LEU A 217 -12.17 -1.10 -2.99
C LEU A 217 -11.26 -2.18 -2.41
N ILE A 218 -11.23 -3.38 -3.01
CA ILE A 218 -10.27 -4.43 -2.63
C ILE A 218 -8.85 -3.93 -2.89
N ALA A 219 -8.59 -3.31 -4.05
CA ALA A 219 -7.27 -2.76 -4.36
C ALA A 219 -6.82 -1.64 -3.40
N ARG A 220 -7.75 -0.83 -2.89
CA ARG A 220 -7.50 0.26 -1.92
C ARG A 220 -7.29 -0.21 -0.49
N LEU A 221 -7.92 -1.32 -0.07
CA LEU A 221 -7.94 -1.75 1.33
C LEU A 221 -7.19 -3.05 1.58
N VAL A 222 -7.28 -4.01 0.66
CA VAL A 222 -6.68 -5.34 0.79
C VAL A 222 -5.98 -5.74 -0.51
N PRO A 223 -4.92 -5.01 -0.90
CA PRO A 223 -4.29 -5.15 -2.21
C PRO A 223 -3.84 -6.58 -2.54
N GLU A 224 -3.42 -7.36 -1.54
CA GLU A 224 -2.99 -8.75 -1.70
C GLU A 224 -4.11 -9.70 -2.15
N GLN A 225 -5.39 -9.32 -2.00
CA GLN A 225 -6.54 -10.14 -2.45
C GLN A 225 -6.92 -9.88 -3.91
N VAL A 226 -6.29 -8.92 -4.59
CA VAL A 226 -6.65 -8.57 -5.96
C VAL A 226 -6.23 -9.67 -6.96
N THR A 227 -7.21 -10.15 -7.73
CA THR A 227 -6.96 -11.13 -8.80
C THR A 227 -6.29 -10.48 -10.02
N THR A 228 -5.70 -11.29 -10.91
CA THR A 228 -5.10 -10.77 -12.15
C THR A 228 -6.12 -10.05 -13.03
N GLU A 229 -7.35 -10.57 -13.09
CA GLU A 229 -8.45 -10.00 -13.87
C GLU A 229 -8.89 -8.65 -13.29
N GLN A 230 -9.03 -8.55 -11.96
CA GLN A 230 -9.35 -7.29 -11.28
C GLN A 230 -8.25 -6.25 -11.47
N ALA A 231 -6.98 -6.64 -11.34
CA ALA A 231 -5.84 -5.76 -11.59
C ALA A 231 -5.84 -5.23 -13.05
N ALA A 232 -6.13 -6.10 -14.01
CA ALA A 232 -6.23 -5.72 -15.43
C ALA A 232 -7.40 -4.77 -15.70
N ALA A 233 -8.59 -5.06 -15.15
CA ALA A 233 -9.77 -4.18 -15.26
C ALA A 233 -9.53 -2.80 -14.65
N LEU A 234 -8.68 -2.72 -13.62
CA LEU A 234 -8.26 -1.46 -13.01
C LEU A 234 -7.06 -0.82 -13.70
N GLU A 235 -6.46 -1.42 -14.73
CA GLU A 235 -5.19 -0.95 -15.32
C GLU A 235 -4.08 -0.78 -14.27
N TRP A 236 -4.08 -1.64 -13.25
CA TRP A 236 -3.14 -1.60 -12.13
C TRP A 236 -2.04 -2.64 -12.32
N THR A 237 -0.84 -2.19 -12.70
CA THR A 237 0.27 -3.06 -13.12
C THR A 237 1.15 -3.57 -11.98
N ALA A 238 1.14 -2.92 -10.81
CA ALA A 238 1.99 -3.29 -9.67
C ALA A 238 1.84 -4.76 -9.21
N PRO A 239 0.63 -5.35 -9.13
CA PRO A 239 0.46 -6.77 -8.75
C PRO A 239 1.11 -7.72 -9.76
N GLN A 240 1.02 -7.42 -11.05
CA GLN A 240 1.60 -8.24 -12.12
C GLN A 240 3.13 -8.21 -12.05
N ARG A 241 3.72 -7.03 -11.83
CA ARG A 241 5.16 -6.85 -11.68
C ARG A 241 5.70 -7.61 -10.47
N ARG A 242 5.03 -7.47 -9.31
CA ARG A 242 5.40 -8.20 -8.09
C ARG A 242 5.37 -9.72 -8.29
N ARG A 243 4.34 -10.24 -8.97
CA ARG A 243 4.23 -11.68 -9.28
C ARG A 243 5.31 -12.16 -10.24
N ALA A 244 5.62 -11.38 -11.28
CA ALA A 244 6.69 -11.71 -12.23
C ALA A 244 8.05 -11.79 -11.53
N PHE A 245 8.38 -10.79 -10.71
CA PHE A 245 9.62 -10.76 -9.93
C PHE A 245 9.73 -11.97 -8.98
N LEU A 246 8.68 -12.26 -8.21
CA LEU A 246 8.69 -13.40 -7.27
C LEU A 246 8.74 -14.76 -7.98
N ALA A 247 8.34 -14.85 -9.25
CA ALA A 247 8.45 -16.05 -10.06
C ALA A 247 9.84 -16.21 -10.72
N GLY A 248 10.77 -15.26 -10.51
CA GLY A 248 12.08 -15.23 -11.17
C GLY A 248 11.99 -14.88 -12.66
N GLY A 249 10.87 -14.30 -13.11
CA GLY A 249 10.75 -13.76 -14.47
C GLY A 249 11.23 -12.32 -14.53
N GLU A 250 11.63 -11.86 -15.73
CA GLU A 250 12.02 -10.46 -15.94
C GLU A 250 10.85 -9.52 -15.58
N PRO A 251 10.97 -8.68 -14.54
CA PRO A 251 9.97 -7.66 -14.28
C PRO A 251 9.93 -6.70 -15.48
N LEU A 252 8.72 -6.32 -15.93
CA LEU A 252 8.52 -5.28 -16.95
C LEU A 252 9.45 -4.08 -16.66
N PRO A 253 10.26 -3.60 -17.62
CA PRO A 253 11.42 -2.76 -17.32
C PRO A 253 11.01 -1.34 -16.88
N SER A 254 11.52 -0.92 -15.73
CA SER A 254 11.77 0.49 -15.44
C SER A 254 13.07 0.58 -14.65
N VAL A 255 14.15 0.98 -15.33
CA VAL A 255 15.49 1.16 -14.74
C VAL A 255 15.40 2.07 -13.51
N GLY A 256 16.05 1.67 -12.42
CA GLY A 256 16.09 2.44 -11.17
C GLY A 256 14.83 2.33 -10.30
N ASP A 257 13.96 1.34 -10.56
CA ASP A 257 12.87 1.05 -9.65
C ASP A 257 13.26 0.00 -8.59
N ILE A 258 12.34 -0.24 -7.65
CA ILE A 258 12.63 -1.14 -6.53
C ILE A 258 12.94 -2.58 -6.97
N TYR A 259 12.36 -3.06 -8.07
CA TYR A 259 12.59 -4.44 -8.53
C TYR A 259 13.93 -4.57 -9.26
N ASP A 260 14.31 -3.56 -10.04
CA ASP A 260 15.65 -3.43 -10.64
C ASP A 260 16.75 -3.41 -9.56
N LEU A 261 16.56 -2.61 -8.50
CA LEU A 261 17.51 -2.57 -7.38
C LEU A 261 17.57 -3.90 -6.62
N LEU A 262 16.44 -4.59 -6.43
CA LEU A 262 16.40 -5.90 -5.77
C LEU A 262 17.05 -7.01 -6.61
N GLU A 263 16.95 -6.95 -7.94
CA GLU A 263 17.64 -7.86 -8.86
C GLU A 263 19.16 -7.68 -8.78
N ARG A 264 19.64 -6.43 -8.79
CA ARG A 264 21.07 -6.12 -8.60
C ARG A 264 21.58 -6.56 -7.22
N VAL A 265 20.76 -6.43 -6.18
CA VAL A 265 21.05 -7.01 -4.86
C VAL A 265 21.13 -8.53 -4.93
N ALA A 266 20.22 -9.18 -5.67
CA ALA A 266 20.24 -10.63 -5.88
C ALA A 266 21.55 -11.06 -6.57
N ASP A 267 22.11 -10.23 -7.46
CA ASP A 267 23.42 -10.46 -8.09
C ASP A 267 24.63 -10.16 -7.17
N GLY A 268 24.38 -9.62 -5.97
CA GLY A 268 25.41 -9.29 -5.00
C GLY A 268 26.04 -7.91 -5.18
N ASP A 269 25.41 -7.02 -5.96
CA ASP A 269 25.88 -5.64 -6.14
C ASP A 269 25.64 -4.81 -4.86
N ALA A 270 26.70 -4.58 -4.10
CA ALA A 270 26.65 -3.78 -2.89
C ALA A 270 26.46 -2.27 -3.17
N SER A 271 26.67 -1.79 -4.41
CA SER A 271 26.63 -0.36 -4.73
C SER A 271 25.21 0.23 -4.68
N VAL A 272 24.19 -0.60 -4.87
CA VAL A 272 22.77 -0.19 -4.88
C VAL A 272 22.12 -0.13 -3.51
N VAL A 273 22.78 -0.65 -2.46
CA VAL A 273 22.18 -0.81 -1.13
C VAL A 273 21.65 0.51 -0.57
N LYS A 274 22.39 1.61 -0.76
CA LYS A 274 21.98 2.95 -0.28
C LYS A 274 20.77 3.50 -1.04
N GLU A 275 20.67 3.20 -2.33
CA GLU A 275 19.52 3.61 -3.16
C GLU A 275 18.28 2.80 -2.76
N LEU A 276 18.45 1.49 -2.55
CA LEU A 276 17.41 0.59 -2.10
C LEU A 276 16.84 1.00 -0.73
N GLU A 277 17.70 1.40 0.23
CA GLU A 277 17.26 1.96 1.52
C GLU A 277 16.30 3.16 1.35
N GLY A 278 16.48 3.96 0.31
CA GLY A 278 15.64 5.13 0.03
C GLY A 278 14.24 4.78 -0.51
N MET A 279 14.07 3.58 -1.08
CA MET A 279 12.82 3.12 -1.68
C MET A 279 12.03 2.14 -0.81
N LEU A 280 12.70 1.45 0.10
CA LEU A 280 12.08 0.43 0.94
C LEU A 280 11.17 1.05 2.04
N PRO A 281 10.06 0.37 2.37
CA PRO A 281 9.33 0.61 3.61
C PRO A 281 10.23 0.49 4.86
N ARG A 282 9.90 1.23 5.93
CA ARG A 282 10.74 1.35 7.13
C ARG A 282 11.10 -0.01 7.76
N ASP A 283 10.17 -0.94 7.81
CA ASP A 283 10.36 -2.30 8.33
C ASP A 283 11.39 -3.08 7.51
N LEU A 284 11.35 -2.95 6.18
CA LEU A 284 12.32 -3.58 5.28
C LEU A 284 13.68 -2.88 5.30
N VAL A 285 13.72 -1.56 5.51
CA VAL A 285 14.99 -0.83 5.78
C VAL A 285 15.66 -1.36 7.05
N LEU A 286 14.90 -1.56 8.13
CA LEU A 286 15.44 -2.13 9.37
C LEU A 286 15.98 -3.55 9.16
N ARG A 287 15.30 -4.36 8.33
CA ARG A 287 15.77 -5.69 7.93
C ARG A 287 17.08 -5.61 7.14
N LEU A 288 17.16 -4.75 6.12
CA LEU A 288 18.37 -4.54 5.34
C LEU A 288 19.55 -4.09 6.22
N ARG A 289 19.31 -3.19 7.19
CA ARG A 289 20.35 -2.77 8.14
C ARG A 289 20.83 -3.90 9.04
N ARG A 290 19.96 -4.77 9.53
CA ARG A 290 20.38 -5.97 10.29
C ARG A 290 21.24 -6.91 9.45
N LEU A 291 20.96 -7.02 8.14
CA LEU A 291 21.83 -7.75 7.23
C LEU A 291 23.23 -7.13 7.20
N LEU A 292 23.31 -5.80 7.01
CA LEU A 292 24.57 -5.07 6.96
C LEU A 292 25.34 -5.15 8.29
N ASP A 293 24.67 -4.95 9.42
CA ASP A 293 25.29 -5.05 10.76
C ASP A 293 25.83 -6.47 11.02
N GLY A 294 25.17 -7.50 10.48
CA GLY A 294 25.60 -8.89 10.60
C GLY A 294 26.86 -9.23 9.81
N VAL A 295 27.23 -8.43 8.79
CA VAL A 295 28.43 -8.63 7.96
C VAL A 295 29.70 -8.56 8.79
N ASP A 296 29.80 -7.60 9.72
CA ASP A 296 31.00 -7.43 10.54
C ASP A 296 31.26 -8.61 11.48
N VAL A 297 30.20 -9.26 11.94
CA VAL A 297 30.24 -10.34 12.93
C VAL A 297 30.17 -11.72 12.28
N GLY A 298 29.59 -11.83 11.08
CA GLY A 298 29.24 -13.10 10.44
C GLY A 298 28.14 -13.83 11.23
N ASN A 299 27.08 -13.09 11.62
CA ASN A 299 25.95 -13.65 12.34
C ASN A 299 24.66 -12.91 11.96
N TRP A 300 23.63 -13.68 11.60
CA TRP A 300 22.34 -13.16 11.14
C TRP A 300 21.18 -13.92 11.76
N ASP A 301 20.03 -13.25 11.86
CA ASP A 301 18.76 -13.86 12.21
C ASP A 301 18.37 -14.95 11.19
N ARG A 302 17.56 -15.91 11.63
CA ARG A 302 17.19 -17.10 10.85
C ARG A 302 16.57 -16.78 9.49
N ASP A 303 15.67 -15.82 9.48
CA ASP A 303 14.95 -15.35 8.31
C ASP A 303 15.85 -14.70 7.25
N LEU A 304 16.99 -14.12 7.63
CA LEU A 304 17.94 -13.52 6.69
C LEU A 304 18.78 -14.57 5.95
N TRP A 305 19.25 -15.61 6.63
CA TRP A 305 20.04 -16.65 5.97
C TRP A 305 19.19 -17.75 5.32
N GLU A 306 17.91 -17.88 5.67
CA GLU A 306 16.97 -18.74 4.94
C GLU A 306 16.59 -18.16 3.57
N ASP A 307 16.64 -16.83 3.42
CA ASP A 307 16.47 -16.16 2.14
C ASP A 307 17.73 -16.30 1.28
N LYS A 308 17.72 -17.30 0.40
CA LYS A 308 18.83 -17.58 -0.51
C LYS A 308 19.10 -16.47 -1.51
N GLY A 309 18.12 -15.63 -1.84
CA GLY A 309 18.32 -14.49 -2.72
C GLY A 309 19.20 -13.40 -2.12
N LEU A 310 19.44 -13.43 -0.80
CA LEU A 310 20.37 -12.54 -0.12
C LEU A 310 21.81 -13.08 -0.06
N TRP A 311 22.04 -14.35 -0.41
CA TRP A 311 23.34 -14.99 -0.18
C TRP A 311 24.44 -14.33 -1.00
N ARG A 312 24.19 -13.97 -2.26
CA ARG A 312 25.19 -13.30 -3.11
C ARG A 312 25.62 -11.95 -2.54
N LEU A 313 24.68 -11.15 -2.04
CA LEU A 313 24.99 -9.91 -1.34
C LEU A 313 25.78 -10.15 -0.05
N ILE A 314 25.37 -11.15 0.75
CA ILE A 314 26.11 -11.47 1.98
C ILE A 314 27.55 -11.90 1.65
N PHE A 315 27.74 -12.72 0.61
CA PHE A 315 29.07 -13.16 0.18
C PHE A 315 29.93 -12.03 -0.40
N SER A 316 29.33 -11.01 -1.03
CA SER A 316 30.09 -9.87 -1.56
C SER A 316 30.51 -8.89 -0.46
N LEU A 317 29.77 -8.84 0.65
CA LEU A 317 30.05 -7.96 1.78
C LEU A 317 30.89 -8.61 2.88
N TRP A 318 30.72 -9.91 3.12
CA TRP A 318 31.32 -10.59 4.27
C TRP A 318 32.70 -11.17 3.96
N GLU A 319 33.72 -10.61 4.60
CA GLU A 319 35.10 -11.13 4.59
C GLU A 319 35.45 -11.77 5.95
N PRO A 320 35.41 -13.11 6.09
CA PRO A 320 35.65 -13.74 7.38
C PRO A 320 37.11 -13.63 7.82
N LYS A 321 37.34 -12.94 8.94
CA LYS A 321 38.68 -12.80 9.55
C LYS A 321 39.16 -14.08 10.22
N ALA A 322 38.23 -14.87 10.75
CA ALA A 322 38.48 -16.15 11.42
C ALA A 322 37.83 -17.31 10.66
N ALA A 323 38.18 -18.54 11.03
CA ALA A 323 37.57 -19.73 10.46
C ALA A 323 36.06 -19.78 10.81
N VAL A 324 35.23 -19.86 9.79
CA VAL A 324 33.76 -19.93 9.88
C VAL A 324 33.32 -21.28 10.43
N ASN A 325 32.31 -21.28 11.30
CA ASN A 325 31.71 -22.52 11.80
C ASN A 325 30.59 -23.00 10.83
N PRO A 326 30.79 -24.11 10.09
CA PRO A 326 29.83 -24.59 9.10
C PRO A 326 28.52 -25.11 9.71
N SER A 327 28.52 -25.51 11.00
CA SER A 327 27.32 -26.03 11.67
C SER A 327 26.26 -24.96 12.01
N ARG A 328 26.56 -23.68 11.81
CA ARG A 328 25.64 -22.58 12.14
C ARG A 328 24.43 -22.51 11.21
N SER A 329 24.66 -22.56 9.90
CA SER A 329 23.60 -22.58 8.89
C SER A 329 24.16 -23.01 7.52
N PRO A 330 23.30 -23.36 6.54
CA PRO A 330 23.75 -23.70 5.19
C PRO A 330 24.60 -22.62 4.51
N LEU A 331 24.26 -21.34 4.73
CA LEU A 331 25.04 -20.18 4.28
C LEU A 331 26.49 -20.26 4.82
N HIS A 332 26.64 -20.50 6.12
CA HIS A 332 27.95 -20.60 6.77
C HIS A 332 28.73 -21.83 6.30
N ALA A 333 28.06 -22.94 5.99
CA ALA A 333 28.70 -24.13 5.45
C ALA A 333 29.29 -23.87 4.06
N LEU A 334 28.54 -23.21 3.17
CA LEU A 334 29.03 -22.81 1.85
C LEU A 334 30.16 -21.77 1.95
N MET A 335 30.03 -20.78 2.84
CA MET A 335 31.09 -19.79 3.05
C MET A 335 32.36 -20.44 3.60
N ALA A 336 32.23 -21.34 4.57
CA ALA A 336 33.35 -22.09 5.11
C ALA A 336 34.07 -22.90 4.03
N LEU A 337 33.31 -23.53 3.12
CA LEU A 337 33.85 -24.32 2.02
C LEU A 337 34.60 -23.45 1.00
N ARG A 338 33.99 -22.34 0.57
CA ARG A 338 34.61 -21.37 -0.34
C ARG A 338 35.85 -20.74 0.28
N GLN A 339 35.78 -20.32 1.54
CA GLN A 339 36.92 -19.78 2.27
C GLN A 339 38.07 -20.81 2.37
N ALA A 340 37.78 -22.09 2.61
CA ALA A 340 38.80 -23.13 2.62
C ALA A 340 39.51 -23.23 1.26
N TYR A 341 38.73 -23.23 0.17
CA TYR A 341 39.27 -23.28 -1.18
C TYR A 341 40.09 -22.03 -1.52
N ASP A 342 39.58 -20.83 -1.23
CA ASP A 342 40.28 -19.57 -1.48
C ASP A 342 41.59 -19.49 -0.68
N LEU A 343 41.62 -19.95 0.58
CA LEU A 343 42.84 -20.01 1.38
C LEU A 343 43.85 -21.02 0.84
N LEU A 344 43.41 -22.16 0.29
CA LEU A 344 44.28 -23.11 -0.40
C LEU A 344 44.86 -22.52 -1.69
N CYS A 345 44.03 -21.81 -2.47
CA CYS A 345 44.47 -21.04 -3.64
C CYS A 345 45.45 -19.94 -3.25
N LEU A 346 45.26 -19.22 -2.14
CA LEU A 346 46.24 -18.24 -1.65
C LEU A 346 47.48 -18.86 -0.99
N ASN A 347 47.55 -20.20 -0.92
CA ASN A 347 48.60 -20.96 -0.27
C ASN A 347 48.79 -20.59 1.23
N ASP A 348 47.73 -20.13 1.91
CA ASP A 348 47.70 -19.92 3.36
C ASP A 348 47.28 -21.22 4.06
N LEU A 349 48.23 -22.18 4.09
CA LEU A 349 47.98 -23.53 4.56
C LEU A 349 47.57 -23.60 6.04
N THR A 350 48.02 -22.64 6.86
CA THR A 350 47.71 -22.60 8.29
C THR A 350 46.24 -22.26 8.52
N ARG A 351 45.74 -21.19 7.88
CA ARG A 351 44.32 -20.84 7.97
C ARG A 351 43.44 -21.82 7.23
N ALA A 352 43.88 -22.31 6.07
CA ALA A 352 43.18 -23.35 5.32
C ALA A 352 42.96 -24.61 6.18
N SER A 353 44.02 -25.12 6.81
CA SER A 353 43.91 -26.29 7.71
C SER A 353 42.89 -26.05 8.83
N SER A 354 42.94 -24.89 9.49
CA SER A 354 41.99 -24.57 10.56
C SER A 354 40.53 -24.53 10.09
N GLN A 355 40.28 -24.04 8.87
CA GLN A 355 38.94 -24.05 8.28
C GLN A 355 38.49 -25.46 7.87
N ILE A 356 39.39 -26.24 7.25
CA ILE A 356 39.15 -27.61 6.81
C ILE A 356 38.82 -28.52 7.99
N ASP A 357 39.54 -28.40 9.11
CA ASP A 357 39.29 -29.20 10.32
C ASP A 357 37.84 -29.00 10.81
N LYS A 358 37.32 -27.76 10.77
CA LYS A 358 35.92 -27.47 11.10
C LYS A 358 34.95 -28.11 10.12
N LEU A 359 35.23 -28.07 8.82
CA LEU A 359 34.41 -28.71 7.79
C LEU A 359 34.37 -30.23 7.92
N VAL A 360 35.52 -30.86 8.17
CA VAL A 360 35.61 -32.32 8.37
C VAL A 360 34.86 -32.76 9.62
N SER A 361 34.92 -31.97 10.69
CA SER A 361 34.18 -32.22 11.94
C SER A 361 32.67 -32.07 11.80
N PHE A 362 32.18 -31.47 10.72
CA PHE A 362 30.75 -31.28 10.47
C PHE A 362 30.15 -32.52 9.81
N GLU A 363 29.75 -33.49 10.64
CA GLU A 363 29.24 -34.80 10.19
C GLU A 363 27.93 -34.74 9.41
N THR A 364 27.07 -33.75 9.70
CA THR A 364 25.76 -33.58 9.05
C THR A 364 25.80 -32.71 7.79
N ALA A 365 27.00 -32.47 7.23
CA ALA A 365 27.15 -31.75 5.97
C ALA A 365 26.45 -32.49 4.81
N ALA A 366 26.00 -31.73 3.80
CA ALA A 366 25.55 -32.32 2.54
C ALA A 366 26.67 -33.20 1.93
N PRO A 367 26.34 -34.35 1.29
CA PRO A 367 27.35 -35.28 0.78
C PRO A 367 28.40 -34.62 -0.13
N ALA A 368 27.98 -33.72 -1.02
CA ALA A 368 28.89 -32.97 -1.89
C ALA A 368 29.86 -32.08 -1.10
N TYR A 369 29.37 -31.34 -0.09
CA TYR A 369 30.21 -30.49 0.76
C TYR A 369 31.20 -31.33 1.58
N ARG A 370 30.76 -32.49 2.05
CA ARG A 370 31.60 -33.44 2.77
C ARG A 370 32.70 -34.00 1.88
N ALA A 371 32.38 -34.35 0.62
CA ALA A 371 33.36 -34.85 -0.33
C ALA A 371 34.47 -33.82 -0.60
N GLU A 372 34.11 -32.56 -0.82
CA GLU A 372 35.08 -31.48 -0.99
C GLU A 372 35.92 -31.24 0.26
N ALA A 373 35.30 -31.18 1.45
CA ALA A 373 36.02 -31.02 2.71
C ALA A 373 37.06 -32.14 2.94
N LEU A 374 36.70 -33.39 2.62
CA LEU A 374 37.60 -34.53 2.71
C LEU A 374 38.71 -34.47 1.64
N ASN A 375 38.41 -34.00 0.42
CA ASN A 375 39.41 -33.78 -0.62
C ASN A 375 40.43 -32.70 -0.21
N PHE A 376 39.96 -31.58 0.34
CA PHE A 376 40.82 -30.54 0.90
C PHE A 376 41.67 -31.05 2.06
N HIS A 377 41.08 -31.86 2.95
CA HIS A 377 41.81 -32.48 4.04
C HIS A 377 42.90 -33.44 3.54
N ALA A 378 42.58 -34.30 2.58
CA ALA A 378 43.55 -35.19 1.94
C ALA A 378 44.72 -34.41 1.30
N TYR A 379 44.45 -33.26 0.67
CA TYR A 379 45.49 -32.38 0.15
C TYR A 379 46.41 -31.85 1.26
N THR A 380 45.86 -31.38 2.39
CA THR A 380 46.68 -30.92 3.52
C THR A 380 47.52 -32.04 4.15
N LEU A 381 46.97 -33.26 4.26
CA LEU A 381 47.70 -34.45 4.75
C LEU A 381 48.83 -34.85 3.79
N LEU A 382 48.58 -34.77 2.48
CA LEU A 382 49.59 -34.99 1.45
C LEU A 382 50.77 -34.03 1.62
N LEU A 383 50.50 -32.73 1.82
CA LEU A 383 51.54 -31.72 2.04
C LEU A 383 52.36 -31.96 3.32
N ARG A 384 51.75 -32.58 4.34
CA ARG A 384 52.42 -33.00 5.59
C ARG A 384 53.14 -34.35 5.49
N GLU A 385 53.14 -34.99 4.31
CA GLU A 385 53.66 -36.34 4.07
C GLU A 385 52.96 -37.45 4.87
N GLU A 386 51.73 -37.22 5.33
CA GLU A 386 50.88 -38.19 6.04
C GLU A 386 50.11 -39.10 5.06
N LEU A 387 50.84 -39.76 4.15
CA LEU A 387 50.26 -40.42 2.98
C LEU A 387 49.27 -41.56 3.29
N ASN A 388 49.44 -42.25 4.43
CA ASN A 388 48.51 -43.29 4.85
C ASN A 388 47.15 -42.69 5.23
N ALA A 389 47.15 -41.59 5.97
CA ALA A 389 45.92 -40.89 6.35
C ALA A 389 45.24 -40.28 5.11
N ALA A 390 46.01 -39.64 4.23
CA ALA A 390 45.50 -39.08 2.97
C ALA A 390 44.80 -40.15 2.11
N ALA A 391 45.41 -41.34 1.96
CA ALA A 391 44.82 -42.44 1.20
C ALA A 391 43.54 -42.98 1.84
N VAL A 392 43.45 -43.05 3.17
CA VAL A 392 42.22 -43.48 3.88
C VAL A 392 41.08 -42.49 3.64
N VAL A 393 41.37 -41.19 3.74
CA VAL A 393 40.39 -40.12 3.50
C VAL A 393 39.86 -40.18 2.06
N LEU A 394 40.76 -40.27 1.07
CA LEU A 394 40.39 -40.36 -0.34
C LEU A 394 39.60 -41.62 -0.67
N LYS A 395 39.94 -42.77 -0.07
CA LYS A 395 39.15 -44.02 -0.23
C LYS A 395 37.70 -43.86 0.23
N GLY A 396 37.45 -43.04 1.25
CA GLY A 396 36.10 -42.77 1.74
C GLY A 396 35.21 -41.99 0.77
N ILE A 397 35.81 -41.31 -0.22
CA ILE A 397 35.10 -40.51 -1.24
C ILE A 397 35.33 -41.03 -2.69
N SER A 398 36.19 -42.04 -2.83
CA SER A 398 36.43 -42.74 -4.10
C SER A 398 35.21 -43.56 -4.49
N GLY A 399 34.92 -43.68 -5.78
CA GLY A 399 33.72 -44.33 -6.31
C GLY A 399 32.53 -43.39 -6.55
N SER A 400 32.53 -42.19 -5.96
CA SER A 400 31.52 -41.15 -6.25
C SER A 400 32.05 -40.03 -7.14
N HIS A 401 33.37 -39.81 -7.17
CA HIS A 401 34.02 -38.76 -7.96
C HIS A 401 35.28 -39.30 -8.65
N GLU A 402 35.35 -39.18 -9.98
CA GLU A 402 36.51 -39.64 -10.77
C GLU A 402 37.82 -38.91 -10.39
N LEU A 403 37.73 -37.61 -10.09
CA LEU A 403 38.88 -36.82 -9.63
C LEU A 403 39.41 -37.30 -8.27
N ALA A 404 38.54 -37.78 -7.38
CA ALA A 404 38.97 -38.34 -6.10
C ALA A 404 39.74 -39.66 -6.30
N GLU A 405 39.33 -40.49 -7.27
CA GLU A 405 40.06 -41.71 -7.64
C GLU A 405 41.41 -41.40 -8.29
N SER A 406 41.47 -40.35 -9.12
CA SER A 406 42.73 -39.85 -9.67
C SER A 406 43.69 -39.39 -8.55
N ASN A 407 43.19 -38.57 -7.62
CA ASN A 407 43.95 -38.12 -6.46
C ASN A 407 44.41 -39.30 -5.59
N LEU A 408 43.57 -40.32 -5.40
CA LEU A 408 43.93 -41.53 -4.67
C LEU A 408 45.07 -42.30 -5.36
N ARG A 409 44.97 -42.51 -6.68
CA ARG A 409 46.04 -43.17 -7.47
C ARG A 409 47.36 -42.41 -7.34
N MET A 410 47.32 -41.08 -7.43
CA MET A 410 48.51 -40.25 -7.25
C MET A 410 49.15 -40.43 -5.86
N VAL A 411 48.34 -40.46 -4.80
CA VAL A 411 48.83 -40.69 -3.42
C VAL A 411 49.40 -42.11 -3.28
N GLU A 412 48.77 -43.12 -3.84
CA GLU A 412 49.25 -44.51 -3.79
C GLU A 412 50.57 -44.71 -4.55
N GLN A 413 50.72 -44.09 -5.72
CA GLN A 413 51.99 -44.07 -6.46
C GLN A 413 53.09 -43.39 -5.64
N ARG A 414 52.79 -42.25 -5.00
CA ARG A 414 53.74 -41.55 -4.12
C ARG A 414 54.17 -42.41 -2.92
N ARG A 415 53.28 -43.23 -2.36
CA ARG A 415 53.57 -44.15 -1.25
C ARG A 415 54.58 -45.23 -1.66
N ALA A 416 54.56 -45.67 -2.91
CA ALA A 416 55.51 -46.66 -3.43
C ALA A 416 56.94 -46.11 -3.60
N VAL A 417 57.11 -44.79 -3.66
CA VAL A 417 58.40 -44.14 -3.82
C VAL A 417 59.03 -43.83 -2.44
N PRO A 418 60.33 -44.13 -2.22
CA PRO A 418 61.05 -43.74 -1.00
C PRO A 418 61.02 -42.22 -0.79
N ARG A 419 60.95 -41.77 0.48
CA ARG A 419 60.78 -40.35 0.84
C ARG A 419 61.74 -39.40 0.10
N ASN A 420 63.01 -39.77 -0.04
CA ASN A 420 64.05 -38.93 -0.66
C ASN A 420 63.96 -38.84 -2.19
N GLY A 421 63.21 -39.75 -2.84
CA GLY A 421 63.02 -39.78 -4.29
C GLY A 421 61.70 -39.20 -4.76
N ARG A 422 60.87 -38.66 -3.84
CA ARG A 422 59.54 -38.16 -4.17
C ARG A 422 59.63 -36.78 -4.84
N PRO A 423 58.83 -36.51 -5.90
CA PRO A 423 58.68 -35.16 -6.44
C PRO A 423 57.95 -34.25 -5.44
N ALA A 424 57.88 -32.94 -5.72
CA ALA A 424 57.12 -32.01 -4.89
C ALA A 424 55.63 -32.44 -4.79
N ALA A 425 55.07 -32.40 -3.58
CA ALA A 425 53.71 -32.87 -3.29
C ALA A 425 52.62 -31.85 -3.68
N SER A 426 52.97 -30.57 -3.72
CA SER A 426 52.04 -29.49 -4.05
C SER A 426 51.52 -29.59 -5.48
N ASN A 427 50.30 -29.10 -5.69
CA ASN A 427 49.81 -28.80 -7.03
C ASN A 427 50.50 -27.52 -7.51
N PRO A 428 51.20 -27.54 -8.67
CA PRO A 428 51.98 -26.39 -9.13
C PRO A 428 51.12 -25.18 -9.52
N TYR A 429 49.83 -25.34 -9.82
CA TYR A 429 48.93 -24.19 -10.04
C TYR A 429 48.63 -23.45 -8.74
N LEU A 430 48.40 -24.19 -7.65
CA LEU A 430 48.19 -23.60 -6.32
C LEU A 430 49.48 -22.94 -5.79
N ASP A 431 50.65 -23.45 -6.16
CA ASP A 431 51.93 -22.78 -5.88
C ASP A 431 52.04 -21.39 -6.55
N LEU A 432 51.31 -21.16 -7.66
CA LEU A 432 51.20 -19.85 -8.35
C LEU A 432 50.00 -19.02 -7.87
N GLY A 433 49.24 -19.54 -6.92
CA GLY A 433 48.03 -18.95 -6.42
C GLY A 433 46.84 -18.99 -7.37
N LEU A 434 46.76 -20.04 -8.21
CA LEU A 434 45.74 -20.20 -9.24
C LEU A 434 44.98 -21.51 -9.09
N PRO A 435 43.70 -21.54 -9.53
CA PRO A 435 42.97 -22.80 -9.73
C PRO A 435 43.73 -23.76 -10.65
N HIS A 436 43.51 -25.07 -10.45
CA HIS A 436 44.08 -26.10 -11.30
C HIS A 436 43.68 -25.89 -12.76
N GLY A 437 44.65 -25.92 -13.68
CA GLY A 437 44.40 -25.76 -15.11
C GLY A 437 44.16 -24.32 -15.59
N ALA A 438 44.43 -23.31 -14.75
CA ALA A 438 44.26 -21.90 -15.14
C ALA A 438 45.13 -21.53 -16.36
N PRO A 439 44.56 -21.03 -17.48
CA PRO A 439 45.31 -20.72 -18.70
C PRO A 439 46.23 -19.50 -18.57
N SER A 440 46.00 -18.66 -17.57
CA SER A 440 46.76 -17.44 -17.29
C SER A 440 48.03 -17.67 -16.46
N TRP A 441 48.40 -18.93 -16.22
CA TRP A 441 49.48 -19.29 -15.29
C TRP A 441 50.83 -18.68 -15.65
N GLU A 442 51.18 -18.55 -16.94
CA GLU A 442 52.45 -17.94 -17.34
C GLU A 442 52.54 -16.47 -16.94
N THR A 443 51.44 -15.73 -17.07
CA THR A 443 51.38 -14.31 -16.72
C THR A 443 51.52 -14.15 -15.21
N ARG A 444 50.77 -14.94 -14.43
CA ARG A 444 50.86 -14.93 -12.97
C ARG A 444 52.26 -15.29 -12.47
N TYR A 445 52.90 -16.30 -13.08
CA TYR A 445 54.29 -16.65 -12.78
C TYR A 445 55.25 -15.46 -13.00
N ARG A 446 55.13 -14.76 -14.15
CA ARG A 446 55.98 -13.59 -14.45
C ARG A 446 55.79 -12.47 -13.41
N ASP A 447 54.57 -12.25 -12.96
CA ASP A 447 54.25 -11.22 -11.97
C ASP A 447 54.78 -11.59 -10.58
N LEU A 448 54.54 -12.82 -10.10
CA LEU A 448 55.09 -13.31 -8.83
C LEU A 448 56.62 -13.27 -8.81
N ARG A 449 57.26 -13.56 -9.94
CA ARG A 449 58.72 -13.49 -10.07
C ARG A 449 59.26 -12.05 -9.98
N ARG A 450 58.46 -11.04 -10.36
CA ARG A 450 58.80 -9.62 -10.19
C ARG A 450 58.56 -9.14 -8.76
N GLU A 451 57.52 -9.65 -8.11
CA GLU A 451 57.20 -9.35 -6.72
C GLU A 451 58.24 -9.93 -5.75
N HIS A 452 58.70 -11.16 -6.01
CA HIS A 452 59.61 -11.92 -5.15
C HIS A 452 61.06 -11.99 -5.66
N VAL A 453 61.56 -10.96 -6.37
CA VAL A 453 62.91 -10.95 -6.98
C VAL A 453 64.03 -11.24 -5.96
N HIS A 454 63.86 -10.81 -4.71
CA HIS A 454 64.86 -10.94 -3.66
C HIS A 454 64.66 -12.18 -2.76
N ASP A 455 63.58 -12.94 -2.98
CA ASP A 455 63.30 -14.16 -2.23
C ASP A 455 63.75 -15.38 -3.04
N VAL A 456 64.90 -15.93 -2.66
CA VAL A 456 65.55 -17.05 -3.35
C VAL A 456 64.72 -18.33 -3.23
N ASP A 457 64.15 -18.58 -2.05
CA ASP A 457 63.38 -19.79 -1.76
C ASP A 457 62.05 -19.77 -2.51
N MET A 458 61.36 -18.62 -2.50
CA MET A 458 60.16 -18.43 -3.29
C MET A 458 60.45 -18.54 -4.79
N SER A 459 61.53 -17.92 -5.28
CA SER A 459 61.93 -18.02 -6.68
C SER A 459 62.22 -19.47 -7.11
N ALA A 460 62.86 -20.26 -6.27
CA ALA A 460 63.11 -21.68 -6.54
C ALA A 460 61.80 -22.48 -6.63
N ARG A 461 60.85 -22.23 -5.71
CA ARG A 461 59.51 -22.85 -5.74
C ARG A 461 58.74 -22.48 -7.00
N LEU A 462 58.68 -21.21 -7.37
CA LEU A 462 57.99 -20.72 -8.57
C LEU A 462 58.58 -21.33 -9.86
N ASN A 463 59.92 -21.40 -9.96
CA ASN A 463 60.58 -22.06 -11.09
C ASN A 463 60.26 -23.55 -11.18
N SER A 464 60.21 -24.24 -10.03
CA SER A 464 59.83 -25.65 -9.97
C SER A 464 58.37 -25.86 -10.39
N ALA A 465 57.45 -24.99 -9.95
CA ALA A 465 56.04 -25.04 -10.34
C ALA A 465 55.87 -24.83 -11.86
N MET A 466 56.49 -23.77 -12.42
CA MET A 466 56.49 -23.48 -13.86
C MET A 466 57.05 -24.65 -14.68
N LYS A 467 58.17 -25.25 -14.25
CA LYS A 467 58.76 -26.41 -14.94
C LYS A 467 57.79 -27.59 -14.95
N ARG A 468 57.17 -27.91 -13.81
CA ARG A 468 56.20 -29.01 -13.70
C ARG A 468 54.98 -28.80 -14.60
N ILE A 469 54.45 -27.58 -14.67
CA ILE A 469 53.31 -27.27 -15.55
C ILE A 469 53.72 -27.46 -17.02
N ARG A 470 54.87 -26.93 -17.44
CA ARG A 470 55.36 -27.09 -18.83
C ARG A 470 55.65 -28.54 -19.22
N ASP A 471 56.24 -29.31 -18.31
CA ASP A 471 56.50 -30.72 -18.55
C ASP A 471 55.16 -31.49 -18.71
N ALA A 472 54.17 -31.21 -17.86
CA ALA A 472 52.83 -31.78 -17.98
C ALA A 472 52.10 -31.36 -19.28
N GLU A 473 52.19 -30.08 -19.68
CA GLU A 473 51.62 -29.59 -20.95
C GLU A 473 52.28 -30.25 -22.17
N ARG A 474 53.61 -30.43 -22.14
CA ARG A 474 54.36 -31.08 -23.23
C ARG A 474 54.01 -32.55 -23.37
N ASP A 475 53.89 -33.24 -22.24
CA ASP A 475 53.72 -34.69 -22.20
C ASP A 475 52.23 -35.10 -22.15
N GLU A 476 51.31 -34.12 -22.14
CA GLU A 476 49.85 -34.27 -22.00
C GLU A 476 49.45 -35.12 -20.78
N ASP A 477 50.23 -35.04 -19.70
CA ASP A 477 50.07 -35.87 -18.50
C ASP A 477 50.00 -35.01 -17.22
N TRP A 478 48.79 -34.95 -16.65
CA TRP A 478 48.51 -34.27 -15.37
C TRP A 478 48.34 -35.25 -14.20
N SER A 479 48.60 -36.55 -14.40
CA SER A 479 48.37 -37.59 -13.38
C SER A 479 49.18 -37.39 -12.08
N GLY A 480 50.27 -36.61 -12.16
CA GLY A 480 51.10 -36.24 -11.02
C GLY A 480 50.59 -35.04 -10.19
N PHE A 481 49.45 -34.44 -10.54
CA PHE A 481 48.90 -33.28 -9.83
C PHE A 481 47.66 -33.64 -9.02
N PHE A 482 47.59 -33.14 -7.80
CA PHE A 482 46.41 -33.25 -6.96
C PHE A 482 45.38 -32.19 -7.38
N VAL A 483 44.18 -32.59 -7.77
CA VAL A 483 43.15 -31.69 -8.33
C VAL A 483 42.19 -31.21 -7.23
N LEU A 484 41.98 -29.88 -7.19
CA LEU A 484 41.02 -29.18 -6.32
C LEU A 484 40.27 -28.10 -7.14
N PRO A 485 38.95 -27.93 -6.98
CA PRO A 485 38.02 -28.80 -6.23
C PRO A 485 37.69 -30.09 -6.99
N LEU A 486 36.84 -30.97 -6.44
CA LEU A 486 36.29 -32.13 -7.17
C LEU A 486 35.17 -31.72 -8.12
N ASP A 487 34.36 -30.75 -7.72
CA ASP A 487 33.18 -30.26 -8.42
C ASP A 487 33.03 -28.75 -8.19
N LEU A 488 33.09 -27.97 -9.27
CA LEU A 488 32.98 -26.52 -9.21
C LEU A 488 31.53 -26.07 -8.93
N ASP A 489 30.55 -26.86 -9.33
CA ASP A 489 29.12 -26.51 -9.22
C ASP A 489 28.69 -26.44 -7.74
N VAL A 490 29.41 -27.16 -6.87
CA VAL A 490 29.20 -27.15 -5.40
C VAL A 490 29.41 -25.76 -4.79
N PHE A 491 30.19 -24.90 -5.45
CA PHE A 491 30.52 -23.54 -4.99
C PHE A 491 29.56 -22.48 -5.54
N GLU A 492 28.63 -22.85 -6.43
CA GLU A 492 27.69 -21.91 -7.02
C GLU A 492 26.74 -21.33 -5.95
N LEU A 493 26.58 -20.01 -6.00
CA LEU A 493 25.64 -19.32 -5.13
C LEU A 493 24.24 -19.41 -5.74
N PRO A 494 23.20 -19.67 -4.92
CA PRO A 494 21.82 -19.68 -5.38
C PRO A 494 21.48 -18.47 -6.22
N ASN A 495 20.74 -18.69 -7.31
CA ASN A 495 20.21 -17.65 -8.18
C ASN A 495 18.70 -17.47 -7.89
N GLU A 496 18.40 -16.95 -6.70
CA GLU A 496 17.03 -16.74 -6.22
C GLU A 496 16.82 -15.24 -5.97
N VAL A 497 15.57 -14.77 -6.02
CA VAL A 497 15.23 -13.38 -5.69
C VAL A 497 15.13 -13.18 -4.17
N PRO A 498 15.51 -12.01 -3.63
CA PRO A 498 15.48 -11.73 -2.19
C PRO A 498 14.05 -11.49 -1.68
N VAL A 499 13.29 -12.57 -1.46
CA VAL A 499 11.86 -12.53 -1.13
C VAL A 499 11.58 -11.70 0.13
N THR A 500 12.48 -11.75 1.12
CA THR A 500 12.27 -11.04 2.39
C THR A 500 12.47 -9.53 2.30
N LEU A 501 13.06 -9.03 1.21
CA LEU A 501 13.18 -7.59 0.92
C LEU A 501 12.14 -7.09 -0.09
N VAL A 502 11.29 -7.96 -0.64
CA VAL A 502 10.22 -7.55 -1.54
C VAL A 502 9.11 -6.84 -0.75
N PRO A 503 8.77 -5.58 -1.06
CA PRO A 503 7.69 -4.88 -0.39
C PRO A 503 6.34 -5.60 -0.52
N PRO A 504 5.45 -5.45 0.48
CA PRO A 504 4.05 -5.77 0.29
C PRO A 504 3.47 -4.87 -0.79
N LEU A 505 2.40 -5.34 -1.44
CA LEU A 505 1.74 -4.57 -2.49
C LEU A 505 1.12 -3.31 -1.89
N ALA A 506 1.58 -2.14 -2.33
CA ALA A 506 1.03 -0.87 -1.90
C ALA A 506 -0.44 -0.75 -2.32
N PRO A 507 -1.34 -0.18 -1.50
CA PRO A 507 -2.72 0.05 -1.89
C PRO A 507 -2.84 0.89 -3.17
N LEU A 508 -3.88 0.62 -3.97
CA LEU A 508 -4.18 1.44 -5.14
C LEU A 508 -4.45 2.88 -4.70
N THR A 509 -3.83 3.84 -5.40
CA THR A 509 -4.04 5.25 -5.14
C THR A 509 -5.48 5.66 -5.45
N ARG A 510 -5.98 6.61 -4.67
CA ARG A 510 -7.29 7.21 -4.88
C ARG A 510 -7.47 7.70 -6.31
N ARG A 511 -8.60 7.36 -6.94
CA ARG A 511 -8.98 7.83 -8.29
C ARG A 511 -10.10 8.87 -8.31
N THR A 512 -10.80 9.05 -7.19
CA THR A 512 -11.89 10.01 -7.09
C THR A 512 -11.40 11.37 -6.61
N THR A 513 -12.13 12.43 -6.93
CA THR A 513 -11.85 13.78 -6.41
C THR A 513 -12.30 13.90 -4.94
N PRO A 514 -11.42 14.36 -4.03
CA PRO A 514 -11.77 14.69 -2.64
C PRO A 514 -12.98 15.62 -2.53
N ARG A 515 -13.91 15.30 -1.62
CA ARG A 515 -15.08 16.14 -1.30
C ARG A 515 -15.83 16.66 -2.53
N SER A 516 -16.05 15.78 -3.51
CA SER A 516 -16.76 16.12 -4.75
C SER A 516 -18.11 16.80 -4.46
N PRO A 517 -18.36 18.04 -4.95
CA PRO A 517 -19.60 18.77 -4.69
C PRO A 517 -20.85 18.02 -5.17
N ALA A 518 -20.75 17.33 -6.31
CA ALA A 518 -21.84 16.52 -6.85
C ALA A 518 -22.16 15.34 -5.91
N SER A 519 -21.14 14.72 -5.34
CA SER A 519 -21.31 13.61 -4.41
C SER A 519 -21.89 14.07 -3.07
N LEU A 520 -21.47 15.22 -2.55
CA LEU A 520 -22.09 15.84 -1.37
C LEU A 520 -23.56 16.24 -1.64
N ALA A 521 -23.89 16.68 -2.86
CA ALA A 521 -25.26 16.97 -3.24
C ALA A 521 -26.14 15.71 -3.24
N LEU A 522 -25.62 14.56 -3.66
CA LEU A 522 -26.33 13.26 -3.56
C LEU A 522 -26.55 12.85 -2.09
N VAL A 523 -25.56 13.06 -1.23
CA VAL A 523 -25.72 12.82 0.22
C VAL A 523 -26.78 13.76 0.81
N ARG A 524 -26.77 15.05 0.43
CA ARG A 524 -27.79 16.03 0.85
C ARG A 524 -29.18 15.64 0.37
N GLN A 525 -29.30 15.25 -0.89
CA GLN A 525 -30.55 14.76 -1.47
C GLN A 525 -31.10 13.57 -0.68
N ARG A 526 -30.25 12.62 -0.31
CA ARG A 526 -30.64 11.49 0.53
C ARG A 526 -31.09 11.93 1.92
N ALA A 527 -30.35 12.83 2.57
CA ALA A 527 -30.75 13.37 3.88
C ALA A 527 -32.10 14.08 3.82
N VAL A 528 -32.38 14.86 2.77
CA VAL A 528 -33.72 15.46 2.59
C VAL A 528 -34.78 14.38 2.41
N ALA A 529 -34.53 13.35 1.59
CA ALA A 529 -35.48 12.26 1.37
C ALA A 529 -35.81 11.48 2.67
N ASP A 530 -34.84 11.34 3.56
CA ASP A 530 -35.01 10.69 4.88
C ASP A 530 -35.99 11.45 5.80
N LEU A 531 -36.35 12.71 5.47
CA LEU A 531 -37.38 13.48 6.17
C LEU A 531 -38.82 13.13 5.76
N LEU A 532 -39.04 12.23 4.79
CA LEU A 532 -40.39 11.82 4.37
C LEU A 532 -41.32 11.41 5.54
N PRO A 533 -40.86 10.70 6.60
CA PRO A 533 -41.71 10.39 7.74
C PRO A 533 -42.29 11.62 8.49
N HIS A 534 -41.68 12.80 8.32
CA HIS A 534 -42.16 14.07 8.89
C HIS A 534 -43.24 14.77 8.04
N LEU A 535 -43.56 14.23 6.86
CA LEU A 535 -44.69 14.69 6.06
C LEU A 535 -46.01 14.29 6.73
N LEU A 536 -46.85 15.28 6.99
CA LEU A 536 -48.09 15.12 7.74
C LEU A 536 -49.23 14.63 6.83
N ASN A 537 -50.16 13.89 7.43
CA ASN A 537 -51.41 13.49 6.76
C ASN A 537 -52.49 14.58 6.80
N ALA A 538 -52.25 15.65 7.55
CA ALA A 538 -53.11 16.83 7.65
C ALA A 538 -52.23 18.06 7.90
N PRO A 539 -52.56 19.23 7.35
CA PRO A 539 -51.71 20.41 7.51
C PRO A 539 -51.64 20.85 8.97
N ARG A 540 -50.52 21.45 9.36
CA ARG A 540 -50.41 22.09 10.67
C ARG A 540 -51.45 23.20 10.77
N ARG A 541 -52.08 23.30 11.94
CA ARG A 541 -52.91 24.46 12.26
C ARG A 541 -51.97 25.66 12.40
N PRO A 542 -52.24 26.80 11.73
CA PRO A 542 -51.46 28.00 11.99
C PRO A 542 -51.62 28.35 13.46
N ASP A 543 -50.50 28.42 14.19
CA ASP A 543 -50.52 28.70 15.61
C ASP A 543 -51.29 29.99 15.86
N ARG A 544 -52.33 29.88 16.70
CA ARG A 544 -53.16 31.02 17.11
C ARG A 544 -52.35 32.08 17.87
N ASN A 545 -51.10 31.76 18.24
CA ASN A 545 -50.22 32.57 19.09
C ASN A 545 -49.17 33.41 18.32
N ALA A 546 -49.01 33.26 17.00
CA ALA A 546 -48.10 34.13 16.23
C ALA A 546 -48.65 35.55 15.98
N ARG A 547 -49.91 35.84 16.37
CA ARG A 547 -50.55 37.16 16.20
C ARG A 547 -50.16 38.23 17.23
N MET A 548 -49.28 37.93 18.19
CA MET A 548 -48.92 38.90 19.26
C MET A 548 -47.56 39.57 19.07
N HIS A 549 -46.75 39.20 18.07
CA HIS A 549 -45.46 39.85 17.80
C HIS A 549 -45.34 40.28 16.34
N THR A 550 -46.10 41.31 15.98
CA THR A 550 -45.78 42.28 14.91
C THR A 550 -46.89 43.33 14.90
N GLN A 551 -46.76 44.34 15.75
CA GLN A 551 -47.33 45.67 15.52
C GLN A 551 -46.28 46.54 14.82
#